data_AF-A0A7J5Y6C0-F1
#
_entry.id   AF-A0A7J5Y6C0-F1
#
_cell.length_a   1.000
_cell.length_b   1.000
_cell.length_c   1.000
_cell.angle_alpha   90.00
_cell.angle_beta   90.00
_cell.angle_gamma   90.00
#
_symmetry.space_group_name_H-M   'P 1'
#
loop_
_entity.id
_entity.type
_entity.pdbx_description
1 polymer ?
#
loop_
_entity_poly.entity_id
_entity_poly.type
_entity_poly.pdbx_seq_one_letter_code
_entity_poly.pdbx_strand_id
1 'polypeptide(L)'
;TCSPPVGANASVIPTPIPSSPFNSPPTTSHLPTSSAIYACRYHLQKNKSDWFIQVTKPILILGDSNLARIPKHSNSNIQMDSYPGAAAYNIMRLLTKTAPIPAVQMVILSFGLNNREQDAHLTTHKQIRSIFRLAKTVFPGATLYFPHIQYSSSLPLTHQYNLDIINNTRFTDAKHLAGISDDIFTTRQDIIHWDLHKYHRRYSQRFLRQIKTSTLAALALTRSTTSQSPSQVRHPGESIPPVPPKHPNPNPLALTPNPNLTIPYPNQVAPHAPHSQHYAPRKFIHKQYSHTGFPTLGSFSLETTNIVYIITCTTCHKHYVGETGHSILTRLKQHLYNIREGRLTTPLVHHFQSHPFVSIIISGLESNDRWTIGQRKRAEKLWIQKLGTTIPRGLMTTNNA
;
A
#
# COMPACT_ATOMS: atom_id res chain seq x y z
N THR A 1 -67.92 -48.48 -63.42
CA THR A 1 -66.53 -48.02 -63.54
C THR A 1 -65.64 -49.24 -63.57
N CYS A 2 -64.70 -49.24 -64.51
CA CYS A 2 -64.01 -50.39 -65.08
C CYS A 2 -63.34 -51.34 -64.07
N SER A 3 -63.74 -52.62 -64.11
CA SER A 3 -63.02 -53.76 -64.71
C SER A 3 -61.49 -53.94 -64.49
N PRO A 4 -61.00 -55.20 -64.51
CA PRO A 4 -60.04 -55.78 -63.55
C PRO A 4 -58.77 -56.35 -64.26
N PRO A 5 -58.27 -57.60 -64.06
CA PRO A 5 -57.59 -58.27 -62.93
C PRO A 5 -56.17 -58.82 -63.29
N VAL A 6 -55.69 -59.81 -62.51
CA VAL A 6 -54.67 -60.86 -62.77
C VAL A 6 -53.26 -60.48 -62.31
N GLY A 7 -52.46 -61.28 -61.58
CA GLY A 7 -52.53 -62.65 -61.07
C GLY A 7 -51.13 -63.11 -60.58
N ALA A 8 -51.09 -63.78 -59.43
CA ALA A 8 -50.28 -64.97 -59.09
C ALA A 8 -48.72 -64.99 -59.00
N ASN A 9 -48.29 -65.61 -57.88
CA ASN A 9 -47.15 -66.54 -57.65
C ASN A 9 -45.71 -66.06 -57.33
N ALA A 10 -45.29 -66.47 -56.12
CA ALA A 10 -44.13 -67.30 -55.75
C ALA A 10 -42.65 -66.79 -55.82
N SER A 11 -42.02 -66.81 -54.63
CA SER A 11 -40.71 -67.43 -54.27
C SER A 11 -39.33 -66.98 -54.82
N VAL A 12 -38.44 -66.73 -53.83
CA VAL A 12 -36.98 -67.07 -53.73
C VAL A 12 -35.91 -66.05 -54.21
N ILE A 13 -35.20 -65.51 -53.20
CA ILE A 13 -33.75 -65.18 -52.97
C ILE A 13 -32.81 -65.00 -54.18
N PRO A 14 -31.90 -64.00 -54.15
CA PRO A 14 -30.47 -64.34 -53.99
C PRO A 14 -29.64 -63.34 -53.13
N THR A 15 -28.69 -63.84 -52.35
CA THR A 15 -27.53 -63.10 -51.81
C THR A 15 -26.45 -62.83 -52.87
N PRO A 16 -25.67 -61.73 -52.75
CA PRO A 16 -24.22 -61.84 -52.97
C PRO A 16 -23.32 -60.98 -52.03
N ILE A 17 -22.34 -61.67 -51.42
CA ILE A 17 -20.86 -61.46 -51.18
C ILE A 17 -20.21 -60.02 -51.21
N PRO A 18 -18.96 -59.82 -50.72
CA PRO A 18 -18.60 -58.96 -49.59
C PRO A 18 -17.77 -57.70 -49.96
N SER A 19 -17.80 -56.65 -49.11
CA SER A 19 -16.80 -55.57 -49.17
C SER A 19 -16.53 -54.93 -47.79
N SER A 20 -15.40 -55.31 -47.19
CA SER A 20 -14.66 -54.51 -46.22
C SER A 20 -13.67 -53.58 -46.94
N PRO A 21 -13.01 -52.59 -46.32
CA PRO A 21 -13.31 -51.83 -45.09
C PRO A 21 -13.27 -50.30 -45.35
N PHE A 22 -14.06 -49.50 -44.64
CA PHE A 22 -13.66 -48.11 -44.38
C PHE A 22 -13.93 -47.76 -42.92
N ASN A 23 -12.83 -47.67 -42.17
CA ASN A 23 -12.75 -47.18 -40.81
C ASN A 23 -13.46 -45.83 -40.72
N SER A 24 -14.60 -45.83 -40.04
CA SER A 24 -15.16 -44.60 -39.48
C SER A 24 -14.19 -44.12 -38.38
N PRO A 25 -13.78 -42.85 -38.35
CA PRO A 25 -12.89 -42.36 -37.31
C PRO A 25 -13.57 -42.56 -35.95
N PRO A 26 -12.83 -42.99 -34.91
CA PRO A 26 -13.41 -43.25 -33.61
C PRO A 26 -14.04 -41.95 -33.12
N THR A 27 -15.34 -42.00 -32.83
CA THR A 27 -16.03 -40.95 -32.12
C THR A 27 -15.31 -40.78 -30.78
N THR A 28 -14.41 -39.81 -30.71
CA THR A 28 -13.78 -39.41 -29.46
C THR A 28 -14.90 -38.91 -28.57
N SER A 29 -15.33 -39.77 -27.65
CA SER A 29 -16.00 -39.35 -26.44
C SER A 29 -15.02 -38.45 -25.69
N HIS A 30 -15.01 -37.17 -26.06
CA HIS A 30 -14.41 -36.13 -25.25
C HIS A 30 -15.19 -36.09 -23.95
N LEU A 31 -14.77 -36.89 -22.97
CA LEU A 31 -15.01 -36.56 -21.58
C LEU A 31 -14.61 -35.09 -21.42
N PRO A 32 -15.47 -34.23 -20.84
CA PRO A 32 -15.07 -32.86 -20.59
C PRO A 32 -13.84 -32.93 -19.68
N THR A 33 -12.68 -32.59 -20.23
CA THR A 33 -11.45 -32.44 -19.47
C THR A 33 -11.76 -31.43 -18.39
N SER A 34 -11.95 -31.89 -17.14
CA SER A 34 -12.24 -31.01 -16.02
C SER A 34 -11.15 -29.95 -15.97
N SER A 35 -11.47 -28.73 -16.41
CA SER A 35 -10.50 -27.65 -16.50
C SER A 35 -9.91 -27.46 -15.12
N ALA A 36 -8.59 -27.65 -14.97
CA ALA A 36 -7.94 -27.55 -13.67
C ALA A 36 -8.29 -26.20 -13.01
N ILE A 37 -8.79 -26.27 -11.77
CA ILE A 37 -9.21 -25.11 -11.00
C ILE A 37 -8.07 -24.70 -10.07
N TYR A 38 -7.54 -23.50 -10.26
CA TYR A 38 -6.45 -22.92 -9.50
C TYR A 38 -6.99 -21.95 -8.44
N ALA A 39 -6.40 -21.97 -7.25
CA ALA A 39 -6.76 -21.13 -6.11
C ALA A 39 -5.55 -20.34 -5.59
N CYS A 40 -5.81 -19.29 -4.81
CA CYS A 40 -4.75 -18.54 -4.17
C CYS A 40 -4.05 -19.36 -3.07
N ARG A 41 -2.72 -19.35 -3.09
CA ARG A 41 -1.85 -19.88 -2.03
C ARG A 41 -1.85 -18.90 -0.86
N TYR A 42 -2.19 -19.39 0.33
CA TYR A 42 -2.28 -18.58 1.55
C TYR A 42 -1.08 -18.85 2.46
N HIS A 43 -0.22 -17.85 2.69
CA HIS A 43 0.99 -17.98 3.50
C HIS A 43 0.68 -17.77 4.99
N LEU A 44 0.46 -18.88 5.71
CA LEU A 44 -0.03 -18.94 7.10
C LEU A 44 1.04 -18.79 8.19
N GLN A 45 2.30 -18.58 7.83
CA GLN A 45 3.38 -18.49 8.82
C GLN A 45 3.10 -17.35 9.79
N LYS A 46 3.00 -17.68 11.10
CA LYS A 46 2.71 -16.71 12.16
C LYS A 46 3.77 -15.61 12.23
N ASN A 47 5.03 -15.99 12.04
CA ASN A 47 6.12 -15.05 11.97
C ASN A 47 6.32 -14.58 10.53
N LYS A 48 6.03 -13.29 10.29
CA LYS A 48 6.12 -12.67 8.95
C LYS A 48 7.56 -12.62 8.41
N SER A 49 8.59 -12.84 9.24
CA SER A 49 9.97 -12.97 8.72
C SER A 49 10.19 -14.23 7.90
N ASP A 50 9.34 -15.24 8.07
CA ASP A 50 9.57 -16.58 7.52
C ASP A 50 8.89 -16.75 6.14
N TRP A 51 8.07 -15.78 5.74
CA TRP A 51 7.45 -15.72 4.41
C TRP A 51 8.49 -15.77 3.30
N PHE A 52 8.24 -16.50 2.23
CA PHE A 52 9.16 -16.63 1.09
C PHE A 52 8.39 -16.64 -0.23
N ILE A 53 9.06 -16.22 -1.30
CA ILE A 53 8.51 -16.29 -2.66
C ILE A 53 9.01 -17.59 -3.30
N GLN A 54 8.07 -18.42 -3.76
CA GLN A 54 8.36 -19.58 -4.58
C GLN A 54 7.44 -19.56 -5.80
N VAL A 55 8.01 -19.30 -6.97
CA VAL A 55 7.24 -19.11 -8.20
C VAL A 55 7.36 -20.32 -9.11
N THR A 56 6.24 -20.74 -9.66
CA THR A 56 6.14 -21.88 -10.61
C THR A 56 5.47 -21.49 -11.92
N LYS A 57 4.96 -20.26 -12.03
CA LYS A 57 4.14 -19.79 -13.15
C LYS A 57 4.65 -18.46 -13.71
N PRO A 58 4.45 -18.17 -15.00
CA PRO A 58 4.95 -16.96 -15.64
C PRO A 58 4.20 -15.68 -15.21
N ILE A 59 2.97 -15.80 -14.69
CA ILE A 59 2.20 -14.67 -14.16
C ILE A 59 2.06 -14.86 -12.64
N LEU A 60 2.60 -13.91 -11.88
CA LEU A 60 2.59 -13.92 -10.42
C LEU A 60 1.76 -12.76 -9.88
N ILE A 61 0.84 -13.05 -8.96
CA ILE A 61 0.12 -12.04 -8.19
C ILE A 61 0.53 -12.18 -6.73
N LEU A 62 1.16 -11.15 -6.18
CA LEU A 62 1.51 -11.06 -4.77
C LEU A 62 0.58 -10.06 -4.10
N GLY A 63 0.06 -10.39 -2.91
CA GLY A 63 -0.82 -9.45 -2.23
C GLY A 63 -1.13 -9.79 -0.79
N ASP A 64 -1.98 -9.00 -0.17
CA ASP A 64 -2.39 -9.20 1.22
C ASP A 64 -3.58 -10.18 1.36
N SER A 65 -4.32 -10.11 2.48
CA SER A 65 -5.45 -11.00 2.77
C SER A 65 -6.63 -10.84 1.80
N ASN A 66 -6.73 -9.71 1.09
CA ASN A 66 -7.77 -9.49 0.09
C ASN A 66 -7.53 -10.31 -1.18
N LEU A 67 -6.27 -10.60 -1.51
CA LEU A 67 -5.94 -11.46 -2.65
C LEU A 67 -6.53 -12.88 -2.52
N ALA A 68 -6.52 -13.43 -1.30
CA ALA A 68 -7.07 -14.75 -1.00
C ALA A 68 -8.58 -14.84 -1.19
N ARG A 69 -9.27 -13.71 -1.29
CA ARG A 69 -10.71 -13.64 -1.53
C ARG A 69 -11.05 -13.73 -3.01
N ILE A 70 -10.08 -13.68 -3.91
CA ILE A 70 -10.37 -13.83 -5.33
C ILE A 70 -10.82 -15.27 -5.61
N PRO A 71 -11.96 -15.48 -6.30
CA PRO A 71 -12.45 -16.82 -6.62
C PRO A 71 -11.44 -17.63 -7.42
N LYS A 72 -11.54 -18.95 -7.28
CA LYS A 72 -10.76 -19.90 -8.07
C LYS A 72 -10.95 -19.65 -9.57
N HIS A 73 -9.90 -19.88 -10.37
CA HIS A 73 -9.88 -19.62 -11.81
C HIS A 73 -9.30 -20.80 -12.59
N SER A 74 -9.55 -20.85 -13.90
CA SER A 74 -9.06 -21.92 -14.79
C SER A 74 -7.75 -21.61 -15.54
N ASN A 75 -7.18 -20.40 -15.38
CA ASN A 75 -5.96 -20.03 -16.09
C ASN A 75 -4.71 -20.69 -15.46
N SER A 76 -4.07 -21.58 -16.21
CA SER A 76 -2.92 -22.37 -15.77
C SER A 76 -1.60 -21.59 -15.67
N ASN A 77 -1.54 -20.38 -16.22
CA ASN A 77 -0.36 -19.51 -16.21
C ASN A 77 -0.31 -18.55 -15.02
N ILE A 78 -1.38 -18.48 -14.22
CA ILE A 78 -1.49 -17.57 -13.08
C ILE A 78 -1.18 -18.31 -11.79
N GLN A 79 -0.27 -17.73 -11.00
CA GLN A 79 -0.05 -18.05 -9.60
C GLN A 79 -0.45 -16.84 -8.74
N MET A 80 -1.15 -17.09 -7.64
CA MET A 80 -1.58 -16.06 -6.70
C MET A 80 -1.12 -16.42 -5.29
N ASP A 81 -0.33 -15.57 -4.67
CA ASP A 81 0.25 -15.79 -3.34
C ASP A 81 -0.16 -14.65 -2.40
N SER A 82 -1.02 -14.99 -1.44
CA SER A 82 -1.50 -14.07 -0.40
C SER A 82 -0.65 -14.17 0.86
N TYR A 83 -0.20 -13.00 1.33
CA TYR A 83 0.56 -12.77 2.56
C TYR A 83 -0.31 -11.95 3.52
N PRO A 84 -1.07 -12.58 4.41
CA PRO A 84 -2.14 -11.92 5.17
C PRO A 84 -1.62 -10.81 6.08
N GLY A 85 -2.26 -9.64 6.00
CA GLY A 85 -1.84 -8.47 6.76
C GLY A 85 -0.46 -7.93 6.36
N ALA A 86 0.03 -8.26 5.16
CA ALA A 86 1.24 -7.66 4.63
C ALA A 86 1.03 -6.15 4.40
N ALA A 87 1.93 -5.36 4.98
CA ALA A 87 2.14 -3.96 4.60
C ALA A 87 3.37 -3.86 3.70
N ALA A 88 3.63 -2.69 3.12
CA ALA A 88 4.74 -2.46 2.19
C ALA A 88 6.11 -2.93 2.75
N TYR A 89 6.41 -2.71 4.03
CA TYR A 89 7.66 -3.17 4.63
C TYR A 89 7.84 -4.70 4.60
N ASN A 90 6.75 -5.48 4.73
CA ASN A 90 6.81 -6.94 4.64
C ASN A 90 7.19 -7.38 3.23
N ILE A 91 6.59 -6.74 2.22
CA ILE A 91 6.87 -7.02 0.82
C ILE A 91 8.30 -6.63 0.46
N MET A 92 8.81 -5.50 0.97
CA MET A 92 10.22 -5.15 0.83
C MET A 92 11.13 -6.25 1.36
N ARG A 93 10.92 -6.68 2.62
CA ARG A 93 11.73 -7.76 3.22
C ARG A 93 11.67 -9.05 2.43
N LEU A 94 10.48 -9.40 1.94
CA LEU A 94 10.25 -10.58 1.13
C LEU A 94 11.07 -10.52 -0.17
N LEU A 95 11.02 -9.41 -0.89
CA LEU A 95 11.78 -9.20 -2.13
C LEU A 95 13.29 -9.15 -1.88
N THR A 96 13.74 -8.48 -0.81
CA THR A 96 15.17 -8.36 -0.47
C THR A 96 15.87 -9.70 -0.31
N LYS A 97 15.18 -10.71 0.23
CA LYS A 97 15.76 -12.06 0.42
C LYS A 97 15.46 -13.04 -0.71
N THR A 98 14.80 -12.59 -1.78
CA THR A 98 14.43 -13.44 -2.91
C THR A 98 15.49 -13.30 -4.00
N ALA A 99 16.06 -14.42 -4.45
CA ALA A 99 16.98 -14.44 -5.59
C ALA A 99 16.25 -14.04 -6.89
N PRO A 100 16.96 -13.51 -7.92
CA PRO A 100 16.35 -13.20 -9.20
C PRO A 100 15.64 -14.41 -9.84
N ILE A 101 14.46 -14.16 -10.42
CA ILE A 101 13.57 -15.16 -11.06
C ILE A 101 13.22 -14.68 -12.48
N PRO A 102 14.11 -14.87 -13.47
CA PRO A 102 13.93 -14.36 -14.83
C PRO A 102 12.75 -14.96 -15.60
N ALA A 103 12.28 -16.14 -15.19
CA ALA A 103 11.19 -16.86 -15.86
C ALA A 103 9.81 -16.19 -15.69
N VAL A 104 9.67 -15.25 -14.74
CA VAL A 104 8.42 -14.52 -14.53
C VAL A 104 8.30 -13.41 -15.57
N GLN A 105 7.17 -13.39 -16.28
CA GLN A 105 6.89 -12.43 -17.36
C GLN A 105 6.01 -11.27 -16.88
N MET A 106 5.21 -11.50 -15.84
CA MET A 106 4.31 -10.51 -15.28
C MET A 106 4.21 -10.65 -13.76
N VAL A 107 4.30 -9.52 -13.06
CA VAL A 107 4.07 -9.46 -11.62
C VAL A 107 3.03 -8.40 -11.31
N ILE A 108 2.00 -8.79 -10.56
CA ILE A 108 0.98 -7.89 -10.02
C ILE A 108 1.21 -7.77 -8.51
N LEU A 109 1.41 -6.53 -8.06
CA LEU A 109 1.75 -6.19 -6.68
C LEU A 109 0.52 -5.59 -5.98
N SER A 110 -0.37 -6.44 -5.49
CA SER A 110 -1.66 -6.09 -4.89
C SER A 110 -1.59 -5.98 -3.36
N PHE A 111 -0.99 -4.90 -2.88
CA PHE A 111 -0.88 -4.60 -1.45
C PHE A 111 -0.93 -3.08 -1.22
N GLY A 112 -0.96 -2.67 0.05
CA GLY A 112 -0.88 -1.25 0.44
C GLY A 112 -2.08 -0.78 1.28
N LEU A 113 -3.18 -1.54 1.28
CA LEU A 113 -4.33 -1.23 2.15
C LEU A 113 -3.95 -1.25 3.65
N ASN A 114 -3.01 -2.13 4.02
CA ASN A 114 -2.49 -2.20 5.40
C ASN A 114 -1.53 -1.04 5.75
N ASN A 115 -1.16 -0.19 4.78
CA ASN A 115 -0.36 1.01 5.01
C ASN A 115 -1.24 2.26 5.22
N ARG A 116 -2.57 2.12 5.23
CA ARG A 116 -3.53 3.24 5.38
C ARG A 116 -3.28 4.13 6.62
N GLU A 117 -2.75 3.56 7.70
CA GLU A 117 -2.44 4.27 8.95
C GLU A 117 -1.05 4.92 8.93
N GLN A 118 -0.22 4.60 7.94
CA GLN A 118 1.15 5.11 7.82
C GLN A 118 1.18 6.40 7.03
N ASP A 119 2.02 7.34 7.47
CA ASP A 119 2.27 8.58 6.75
C ASP A 119 2.80 8.29 5.35
N ALA A 120 1.98 8.63 4.35
CA ALA A 120 2.28 8.31 2.98
C ALA A 120 3.45 9.13 2.41
N HIS A 121 3.67 10.37 2.85
CA HIS A 121 4.75 11.24 2.35
C HIS A 121 6.10 10.87 2.96
N LEU A 122 6.13 10.58 4.25
CA LEU A 122 7.37 10.27 4.96
C LEU A 122 7.83 8.84 4.74
N THR A 123 6.88 7.89 4.72
CA THR A 123 7.16 6.46 4.85
C THR A 123 6.68 5.66 3.65
N THR A 124 5.37 5.66 3.38
CA THR A 124 4.79 4.71 2.42
C THR A 124 5.27 4.97 1.00
N HIS A 125 5.37 6.22 0.55
CA HIS A 125 5.89 6.54 -0.77
C HIS A 125 7.31 6.03 -0.97
N LYS A 126 8.21 6.21 0.02
CA LYS A 126 9.58 5.67 -0.03
C LYS A 126 9.58 4.15 -0.10
N GLN A 127 8.74 3.48 0.69
CA GLN A 127 8.64 2.02 0.69
C GLN A 127 8.14 1.50 -0.67
N ILE A 128 7.11 2.11 -1.25
CA ILE A 128 6.55 1.72 -2.55
C ILE A 128 7.59 1.88 -3.67
N ARG A 129 8.38 2.96 -3.67
CA ARG A 129 9.50 3.11 -4.63
C ARG A 129 10.59 2.06 -4.44
N SER A 130 10.92 1.71 -3.20
CA SER A 130 11.89 0.64 -2.91
C SER A 130 11.37 -0.72 -3.37
N ILE A 131 10.09 -1.02 -3.17
CA ILE A 131 9.45 -2.24 -3.68
C ILE A 131 9.54 -2.30 -5.19
N PHE A 132 9.23 -1.21 -5.90
CA PHE A 132 9.35 -1.16 -7.35
C PHE A 132 10.78 -1.51 -7.83
N ARG A 133 11.81 -0.90 -7.22
CA ARG A 133 13.21 -1.18 -7.56
C ARG A 133 13.60 -2.64 -7.26
N LEU A 134 13.28 -3.13 -6.07
CA LEU A 134 13.56 -4.51 -5.67
C LEU A 134 12.83 -5.51 -6.58
N ALA A 135 11.58 -5.24 -6.93
CA ALA A 135 10.80 -6.10 -7.83
C ALA A 135 11.43 -6.16 -9.23
N LYS A 136 12.00 -5.05 -9.75
CA LYS A 136 12.76 -5.07 -11.00
C LYS A 136 14.04 -5.91 -10.91
N THR A 137 14.70 -5.98 -9.75
CA THR A 137 15.86 -6.85 -9.55
C THR A 137 15.45 -8.33 -9.42
N VAL A 138 14.39 -8.61 -8.66
CA VAL A 138 13.89 -9.98 -8.46
C VAL A 138 13.24 -10.52 -9.73
N PHE A 139 12.60 -9.68 -10.55
CA PHE A 139 11.89 -10.10 -11.76
C PHE A 139 12.35 -9.28 -12.97
N PRO A 140 13.60 -9.46 -13.44
CA PRO A 140 14.24 -8.55 -14.39
C PRO A 140 13.53 -8.44 -15.75
N GLY A 141 12.94 -9.54 -16.24
CA GLY A 141 12.17 -9.58 -17.49
C GLY A 141 10.67 -9.30 -17.33
N ALA A 142 10.17 -9.13 -16.11
CA ALA A 142 8.74 -9.01 -15.88
C ALA A 142 8.23 -7.58 -16.13
N THR A 143 7.03 -7.49 -16.71
CA THR A 143 6.23 -6.27 -16.63
C THR A 143 5.57 -6.19 -15.25
N LEU A 144 5.82 -5.10 -14.52
CA LEU A 144 5.21 -4.86 -13.22
C LEU A 144 3.86 -4.15 -13.36
N TYR A 145 2.89 -4.58 -12.56
CA TYR A 145 1.55 -3.99 -12.48
C TYR A 145 1.21 -3.64 -11.04
N PHE A 146 0.70 -2.43 -10.85
CA PHE A 146 0.15 -1.96 -9.58
C PHE A 146 -1.36 -1.76 -9.75
N PRO A 147 -2.21 -2.57 -9.09
CA PRO A 147 -3.63 -2.31 -9.09
C PRO A 147 -3.96 -1.12 -8.19
N HIS A 148 -4.99 -0.37 -8.57
CA HIS A 148 -5.64 0.57 -7.67
C HIS A 148 -6.05 -0.16 -6.37
N ILE A 149 -5.59 0.37 -5.24
CA ILE A 149 -5.98 -0.12 -3.92
C ILE A 149 -7.40 0.33 -3.69
N GLN A 150 -8.34 -0.59 -3.88
CA GLN A 150 -9.74 -0.35 -3.60
C GLN A 150 -9.98 -0.40 -2.09
N TYR A 151 -10.64 0.63 -1.55
CA TYR A 151 -10.86 0.80 -0.12
C TYR A 151 -12.26 1.34 0.18
N SER A 152 -12.77 1.10 1.39
CA SER A 152 -14.11 1.57 1.77
C SER A 152 -14.12 3.09 1.96
N SER A 153 -15.12 3.77 1.39
CA SER A 153 -15.39 5.19 1.66
C SER A 153 -15.75 5.47 3.12
N SER A 154 -16.00 4.42 3.91
CA SER A 154 -16.20 4.52 5.37
C SER A 154 -14.90 4.55 6.17
N LEU A 155 -13.73 4.40 5.52
CA LEU A 155 -12.45 4.56 6.21
C LEU A 155 -12.28 6.00 6.72
N PRO A 156 -11.50 6.22 7.79
CA PRO A 156 -11.11 7.58 8.18
C PRO A 156 -10.50 8.36 7.01
N LEU A 157 -10.83 9.64 6.86
CA LEU A 157 -10.34 10.46 5.74
C LEU A 157 -8.80 10.49 5.64
N THR A 158 -8.09 10.42 6.77
CA THR A 158 -6.63 10.30 6.79
C THR A 158 -6.14 9.00 6.16
N HIS A 159 -6.88 7.91 6.35
CA HIS A 159 -6.57 6.62 5.74
C HIS A 159 -6.85 6.66 4.24
N GLN A 160 -7.97 7.24 3.82
CA GLN A 160 -8.29 7.44 2.41
C GLN A 160 -7.22 8.30 1.73
N TYR A 161 -6.85 9.44 2.32
CA TYR A 161 -5.78 10.31 1.82
C TYR A 161 -4.43 9.58 1.66
N ASN A 162 -4.03 8.80 2.66
CA ASN A 162 -2.80 8.01 2.57
C ASN A 162 -2.87 6.99 1.43
N LEU A 163 -4.01 6.31 1.27
CA LEU A 163 -4.24 5.36 0.19
C LEU A 163 -4.29 6.04 -1.18
N ASP A 164 -4.85 7.24 -1.28
CA ASP A 164 -4.88 8.04 -2.51
C ASP A 164 -3.47 8.43 -2.95
N ILE A 165 -2.58 8.78 -2.02
CA ILE A 165 -1.17 9.03 -2.36
C ILE A 165 -0.52 7.78 -2.94
N ILE A 166 -0.80 6.60 -2.38
CA ILE A 166 -0.29 5.34 -2.92
C ILE A 166 -0.88 5.10 -4.31
N ASN A 167 -2.19 5.24 -4.47
CA ASN A 167 -2.91 5.07 -5.73
C ASN A 167 -2.50 6.08 -6.80
N ASN A 168 -1.99 7.25 -6.42
CA ASN A 168 -1.48 8.28 -7.32
C ASN A 168 0.04 8.19 -7.56
N THR A 169 0.73 7.28 -6.88
CA THR A 169 2.16 7.04 -7.13
C THR A 169 2.33 6.37 -8.48
N ARG A 170 3.02 7.03 -9.42
CA ARG A 170 3.27 6.54 -10.77
C ARG A 170 4.72 6.09 -10.93
N PHE A 171 4.91 5.12 -11.81
CA PHE A 171 6.21 4.56 -12.21
C PHE A 171 6.22 4.47 -13.74
N THR A 172 7.28 4.96 -14.37
CA THR A 172 7.41 4.97 -15.84
C THR A 172 7.41 3.55 -16.43
N ASP A 173 8.09 2.62 -15.76
CA ASP A 173 8.25 1.23 -16.26
C ASP A 173 7.31 0.23 -15.56
N ALA A 174 6.17 0.71 -15.05
CA ALA A 174 5.12 -0.14 -14.52
C ALA A 174 3.75 0.28 -15.05
N LYS A 175 2.86 -0.69 -15.20
CA LYS A 175 1.47 -0.43 -15.58
C LYS A 175 0.59 -0.28 -14.33
N HIS A 176 -0.42 0.56 -14.43
CA HIS A 176 -1.38 0.81 -13.35
C HIS A 176 -2.74 0.26 -13.76
N LEU A 177 -3.31 -0.66 -12.98
CA LEU A 177 -4.65 -1.18 -13.24
C LEU A 177 -5.66 -0.27 -12.55
N ALA A 178 -6.60 0.28 -13.33
CA ALA A 178 -7.67 1.11 -12.82
C ALA A 178 -8.50 0.35 -11.76
N GLY A 179 -9.04 1.11 -10.81
CA GLY A 179 -10.02 0.62 -9.85
C GLY A 179 -11.33 0.22 -10.51
N ILE A 180 -12.23 -0.29 -9.69
CA ILE A 180 -13.63 -0.47 -10.09
C ILE A 180 -14.46 0.68 -9.52
N SER A 181 -15.61 0.93 -10.13
CA SER A 181 -16.55 1.94 -9.65
C SER A 181 -17.06 1.59 -8.25
N ASP A 182 -17.28 2.61 -7.43
CA ASP A 182 -17.66 2.48 -6.02
C ASP A 182 -19.09 1.91 -5.85
N ASP A 183 -19.94 2.04 -6.87
CA ASP A 183 -21.30 1.48 -6.91
C ASP A 183 -21.34 -0.06 -6.79
N ILE A 184 -20.24 -0.72 -7.17
CA ILE A 184 -20.11 -2.19 -7.14
C ILE A 184 -19.05 -2.67 -6.14
N PHE A 185 -18.31 -1.75 -5.52
CA PHE A 185 -17.31 -2.08 -4.51
C PHE A 185 -17.92 -2.07 -3.12
N THR A 186 -17.72 -3.17 -2.39
CA THR A 186 -18.12 -3.27 -0.99
C THR A 186 -17.09 -4.03 -0.17
N THR A 187 -17.12 -3.76 1.12
CA THR A 187 -16.33 -4.44 2.13
C THR A 187 -17.23 -5.18 3.10
N ARG A 188 -16.64 -6.12 3.84
CA ARG A 188 -17.27 -6.70 5.03
C ARG A 188 -17.52 -5.63 6.08
N GLN A 189 -18.19 -6.04 7.16
CA GLN A 189 -18.47 -5.20 8.34
C GLN A 189 -17.21 -4.54 8.92
N ASP A 190 -16.04 -5.18 8.77
CA ASP A 190 -14.76 -4.65 9.23
C ASP A 190 -14.17 -3.53 8.36
N ILE A 191 -14.86 -3.12 7.29
CA ILE A 191 -14.50 -2.05 6.35
C ILE A 191 -13.12 -2.17 5.65
N ILE A 192 -12.45 -3.32 5.82
CA ILE A 192 -11.10 -3.58 5.30
C ILE A 192 -11.13 -4.71 4.29
N HIS A 193 -11.87 -5.77 4.58
CA HIS A 193 -11.87 -6.95 3.74
C HIS A 193 -12.91 -6.87 2.65
N TRP A 194 -12.54 -7.24 1.42
CA TRP A 194 -13.48 -7.32 0.31
C TRP A 194 -14.60 -8.33 0.60
N ASP A 195 -15.82 -7.98 0.23
CA ASP A 195 -16.97 -8.89 0.32
C ASP A 195 -17.09 -9.76 -0.94
N LEU A 196 -17.49 -11.01 -0.76
CA LEU A 196 -17.60 -12.06 -1.76
C LEU A 196 -19.05 -12.48 -2.05
N HIS A 197 -20.04 -11.76 -1.51
CA HIS A 197 -21.46 -12.06 -1.74
C HIS A 197 -21.80 -12.15 -3.26
N LYS A 198 -22.90 -12.82 -3.63
CA LYS A 198 -23.24 -13.19 -5.04
C LYS A 198 -23.13 -12.01 -6.03
N TYR A 199 -23.46 -10.79 -5.59
CA TYR A 199 -23.31 -9.56 -6.37
C TYR A 199 -21.84 -9.08 -6.48
N HIS A 200 -21.04 -9.26 -5.43
CA HIS A 200 -19.62 -8.86 -5.32
C HIS A 200 -18.63 -9.86 -5.92
N ARG A 201 -19.04 -11.11 -6.19
CA ARG A 201 -18.27 -12.04 -7.05
C ARG A 201 -17.93 -11.39 -8.41
N ARG A 202 -18.77 -10.46 -8.87
CA ARG A 202 -18.54 -9.65 -10.07
C ARG A 202 -17.28 -8.79 -9.96
N TYR A 203 -16.93 -8.27 -8.77
CA TYR A 203 -15.69 -7.50 -8.57
C TYR A 203 -14.47 -8.36 -8.84
N SER A 204 -14.29 -9.45 -8.09
CA SER A 204 -13.10 -10.30 -8.25
C SER A 204 -13.03 -10.91 -9.66
N GLN A 205 -14.18 -11.18 -10.29
CA GLN A 205 -14.23 -11.58 -11.69
C GLN A 205 -13.85 -10.46 -12.66
N ARG A 206 -14.25 -9.20 -12.41
CA ARG A 206 -13.84 -8.03 -13.20
C ARG A 206 -12.36 -7.74 -13.02
N PHE A 207 -11.82 -7.83 -11.81
CA PHE A 207 -10.40 -7.73 -11.52
C PHE A 207 -9.62 -8.82 -12.27
N LEU A 208 -10.02 -10.09 -12.16
CA LEU A 208 -9.42 -11.19 -12.92
C LEU A 208 -9.57 -11.02 -14.44
N ARG A 209 -10.68 -10.46 -14.91
CA ARG A 209 -10.90 -10.19 -16.34
C ARG A 209 -9.98 -9.09 -16.82
N GLN A 210 -9.87 -7.98 -16.10
CA GLN A 210 -8.98 -6.88 -16.40
C GLN A 210 -7.53 -7.36 -16.43
N ILE A 211 -7.12 -8.17 -15.45
CA ILE A 211 -5.84 -8.85 -15.44
C ILE A 211 -5.71 -9.71 -16.70
N LYS A 212 -6.61 -10.67 -16.94
CA LYS A 212 -6.55 -11.56 -18.11
C LYS A 212 -6.46 -10.78 -19.42
N THR A 213 -7.25 -9.73 -19.61
CA THR A 213 -7.23 -8.91 -20.82
C THR A 213 -5.90 -8.17 -20.96
N SER A 214 -5.42 -7.51 -19.90
CA SER A 214 -4.10 -6.85 -19.89
C SER A 214 -2.95 -7.84 -20.08
N THR A 215 -3.09 -9.07 -19.57
CA THR A 215 -2.09 -10.14 -19.70
C THR A 215 -2.09 -10.74 -21.10
N LEU A 216 -3.24 -11.04 -21.70
CA LEU A 216 -3.33 -11.56 -23.07
C LEU A 216 -2.77 -10.54 -24.07
N ALA A 217 -3.09 -9.25 -23.89
CA ALA A 217 -2.53 -8.19 -24.72
C ALA A 217 -0.99 -8.08 -24.57
N ALA A 218 -0.48 -8.13 -23.34
CA ALA A 218 0.96 -8.06 -23.08
C ALA A 218 1.71 -9.29 -23.63
N LEU A 219 1.19 -10.50 -23.42
CA LEU A 219 1.80 -11.73 -23.93
C LEU A 219 1.75 -11.82 -25.46
N ALA A 220 0.69 -11.30 -26.10
CA ALA A 220 0.61 -11.19 -27.56
C ALA A 220 1.69 -10.25 -28.11
N LEU A 221 1.85 -9.06 -27.52
CA LEU A 221 2.88 -8.07 -27.89
C LEU A 221 4.31 -8.64 -27.76
N THR A 222 4.56 -9.39 -26.67
CA THR A 222 5.89 -9.97 -26.41
C THR A 222 6.24 -11.06 -27.43
N ARG A 223 5.25 -11.84 -27.89
CA ARG A 223 5.42 -12.87 -28.93
C ARG A 223 5.66 -12.25 -30.32
N SER A 224 5.01 -11.14 -30.64
CA SER A 224 5.24 -10.42 -31.90
C SER A 224 6.60 -9.73 -31.98
N THR A 225 7.21 -9.37 -30.86
CA THR A 225 8.58 -8.80 -30.84
C THR A 225 9.69 -9.86 -30.95
N THR A 226 9.39 -11.12 -30.61
CA THR A 226 10.35 -12.24 -30.72
C THR A 226 10.34 -12.98 -32.06
N SER A 227 9.51 -12.56 -33.04
CA SER A 227 9.47 -13.18 -34.38
C SER A 227 10.30 -12.48 -35.44
N GLN A 228 11.19 -11.55 -35.07
CA GLN A 228 12.21 -11.05 -36.00
C GLN A 228 13.49 -11.87 -35.84
N SER A 229 13.69 -12.78 -36.79
CA SER A 229 14.95 -13.48 -37.05
C SER A 229 16.11 -12.47 -37.23
N PRO A 230 17.32 -12.75 -36.72
CA PRO A 230 18.44 -11.84 -36.87
C PRO A 230 18.98 -11.90 -38.29
N SER A 231 18.68 -10.86 -39.08
CA SER A 231 19.32 -10.60 -40.36
C SER A 231 20.77 -10.16 -40.12
N GLN A 232 21.69 -10.84 -40.80
CA GLN A 232 23.11 -10.56 -40.82
C GLN A 232 23.41 -9.09 -41.15
N VAL A 233 24.25 -8.44 -40.33
CA VAL A 233 24.89 -7.17 -40.68
C VAL A 233 26.40 -7.35 -40.56
N ARG A 234 27.08 -7.10 -41.69
CA ARG A 234 28.53 -7.08 -41.86
C ARG A 234 29.20 -6.06 -40.95
N HIS A 235 30.37 -6.43 -40.43
CA HIS A 235 31.39 -5.49 -39.91
C HIS A 235 32.02 -4.65 -41.04
N PRO A 236 32.48 -3.45 -40.71
CA PRO A 236 33.91 -3.19 -40.80
C PRO A 236 34.47 -2.61 -39.48
N GLY A 237 35.75 -2.86 -39.26
CA GLY A 237 36.39 -2.74 -37.96
C GLY A 237 36.81 -1.34 -37.56
N GLU A 238 37.10 -1.20 -36.27
CA GLU A 238 38.03 -0.20 -35.76
C GLU A 238 38.61 -0.65 -34.41
N SER A 239 39.75 -0.07 -34.13
CA SER A 239 40.89 -0.51 -33.32
C SER A 239 40.69 -0.48 -31.79
N ILE A 240 41.41 -1.38 -31.11
CA ILE A 240 41.54 -1.48 -29.66
C ILE A 240 42.73 -0.62 -29.19
N PRO A 241 42.60 0.17 -28.11
CA PRO A 241 43.74 0.57 -27.28
C PRO A 241 43.76 -0.15 -25.91
N PRO A 242 44.94 -0.24 -25.25
CA PRO A 242 45.25 -1.32 -24.30
C PRO A 242 44.90 -1.02 -22.84
N VAL A 243 44.76 -2.11 -22.08
CA VAL A 243 44.59 -2.19 -20.62
C VAL A 243 45.91 -1.96 -19.88
N PRO A 244 45.94 -1.22 -18.75
CA PRO A 244 47.01 -1.29 -17.77
C PRO A 244 46.62 -2.08 -16.50
N PRO A 245 47.61 -2.53 -15.69
CA PRO A 245 47.56 -3.79 -14.95
C PRO A 245 47.06 -3.71 -13.50
N LYS A 246 46.75 -4.90 -12.96
CA LYS A 246 46.39 -5.21 -11.57
C LYS A 246 47.56 -5.02 -10.59
N HIS A 247 47.25 -4.64 -9.35
CA HIS A 247 47.67 -5.21 -8.04
C HIS A 247 47.54 -4.14 -6.92
N PRO A 248 47.59 -4.48 -5.62
CA PRO A 248 46.88 -5.55 -4.91
C PRO A 248 46.10 -5.02 -3.68
N ASN A 249 45.31 -5.92 -3.10
CA ASN A 249 44.60 -5.81 -1.82
C ASN A 249 45.54 -5.50 -0.63
N PRO A 250 45.08 -4.77 0.39
CA PRO A 250 45.29 -5.25 1.75
C PRO A 250 43.99 -5.32 2.58
N ASN A 251 43.98 -6.36 3.40
CA ASN A 251 42.91 -6.84 4.27
C ASN A 251 42.62 -5.92 5.49
N PRO A 252 41.60 -6.23 6.30
CA PRO A 252 40.76 -5.26 7.01
C PRO A 252 41.28 -4.90 8.40
N LEU A 253 41.06 -3.64 8.82
CA LEU A 253 41.21 -3.22 10.21
C LEU A 253 39.89 -3.39 10.96
N ALA A 254 39.91 -4.33 11.90
CA ALA A 254 38.97 -4.44 13.00
C ALA A 254 39.01 -3.17 13.86
N LEU A 255 37.84 -2.64 14.20
CA LEU A 255 37.69 -1.71 15.32
C LEU A 255 37.05 -2.48 16.47
N THR A 256 37.86 -2.67 17.50
CA THR A 256 37.51 -3.17 18.83
C THR A 256 36.66 -2.13 19.59
N PRO A 257 35.95 -2.55 20.66
CA PRO A 257 35.09 -1.66 21.44
C PRO A 257 35.92 -0.86 22.47
N ASN A 258 35.68 0.45 22.56
CA ASN A 258 36.23 1.28 23.63
C ASN A 258 35.25 1.33 24.82
N PRO A 259 35.66 0.86 26.02
CA PRO A 259 34.88 0.93 27.25
C PRO A 259 35.06 2.30 27.93
N ASN A 260 34.12 2.64 28.80
CA ASN A 260 34.05 3.85 29.65
C ASN A 260 33.42 5.09 29.01
N LEU A 261 32.12 5.27 29.28
CA LEU A 261 31.63 6.49 29.94
C LEU A 261 30.42 6.11 30.80
N THR A 262 30.70 6.07 32.10
CA THR A 262 29.86 5.70 33.23
C THR A 262 28.67 6.66 33.38
N ILE A 263 27.49 6.11 33.66
CA ILE A 263 26.31 6.84 34.15
C ILE A 263 26.57 7.24 35.60
N PRO A 264 26.30 8.50 36.00
CA PRO A 264 25.93 8.79 37.38
C PRO A 264 24.46 9.21 37.45
N TYR A 265 23.67 8.41 38.16
CA TYR A 265 22.47 8.91 38.83
C TYR A 265 22.91 9.81 39.99
N PRO A 266 22.25 10.96 40.20
CA PRO A 266 22.07 11.48 41.54
C PRO A 266 20.59 11.46 41.91
N ASN A 267 20.27 10.68 42.94
CA ASN A 267 19.11 10.94 43.78
C ASN A 267 19.32 12.27 44.49
N GLN A 268 18.54 13.28 44.14
CA GLN A 268 18.22 14.39 45.03
C GLN A 268 16.71 14.62 44.98
N VAL A 269 16.09 14.52 46.16
CA VAL A 269 14.70 14.86 46.41
C VAL A 269 14.51 16.35 46.18
N ALA A 270 13.58 16.75 45.31
CA ALA A 270 13.12 18.13 45.19
C ALA A 270 11.57 18.16 45.10
N PRO A 271 10.88 18.82 46.05
CA PRO A 271 9.44 19.03 46.01
C PRO A 271 9.13 20.45 45.53
N HIS A 272 8.86 20.66 44.23
CA HIS A 272 8.14 21.85 43.76
C HIS A 272 7.45 21.54 42.42
N ALA A 273 6.18 21.91 42.28
CA ALA A 273 5.37 21.72 41.07
C ALA A 273 6.08 22.26 39.81
N PRO A 274 5.95 21.61 38.65
CA PRO A 274 6.70 22.01 37.46
C PRO A 274 6.05 23.26 36.85
N HIS A 275 6.50 24.46 37.23
CA HIS A 275 6.15 25.67 36.50
C HIS A 275 7.05 25.79 35.26
N SER A 276 6.57 25.30 34.12
CA SER A 276 7.21 25.63 32.83
C SER A 276 6.85 27.06 32.45
N GLN A 277 7.85 27.90 32.16
CA GLN A 277 7.63 29.26 31.61
C GLN A 277 6.83 29.27 30.29
N HIS A 278 6.80 28.12 29.60
CA HIS A 278 6.08 27.94 28.34
C HIS A 278 4.67 27.39 28.53
N TYR A 279 4.18 27.25 29.77
CA TYR A 279 2.86 26.73 30.07
C TYR A 279 2.01 27.79 30.77
N ALA A 280 0.78 27.98 30.30
CA ALA A 280 -0.19 28.80 30.99
C ALA A 280 -1.57 28.15 30.92
N PRO A 281 -2.25 27.88 32.04
CA PRO A 281 -3.66 27.48 32.01
C PRO A 281 -4.50 28.67 31.53
N ARG A 282 -5.41 28.42 30.59
CA ARG A 282 -6.32 29.44 30.07
C ARG A 282 -7.74 28.93 30.16
N LYS A 283 -8.67 29.78 30.62
CA LYS A 283 -10.11 29.46 30.62
C LYS A 283 -10.78 29.77 29.29
N PHE A 284 -10.23 30.72 28.54
CA PHE A 284 -10.72 31.14 27.23
C PHE A 284 -9.58 31.31 26.24
N ILE A 285 -9.85 30.96 24.99
CA ILE A 285 -8.97 31.21 23.84
C ILE A 285 -9.72 32.10 22.87
N HIS A 286 -9.14 33.26 22.56
CA HIS A 286 -9.70 34.21 21.61
C HIS A 286 -9.18 33.93 20.20
N LYS A 287 -10.03 34.12 19.19
CA LYS A 287 -9.54 34.21 17.81
C LYS A 287 -8.67 35.45 17.68
N GLN A 288 -7.58 35.33 16.94
CA GLN A 288 -6.62 36.41 16.74
C GLN A 288 -7.25 37.74 16.23
N TYR A 289 -8.26 37.65 15.36
CA TYR A 289 -8.86 38.82 14.69
C TYR A 289 -10.36 38.98 14.95
N SER A 290 -10.88 38.34 16.00
CA SER A 290 -12.26 38.57 16.42
C SER A 290 -12.34 38.57 17.94
N HIS A 291 -13.22 39.37 18.52
CA HIS A 291 -13.49 39.34 19.96
C HIS A 291 -14.15 38.03 20.44
N THR A 292 -14.44 37.09 19.53
CA THR A 292 -14.97 35.76 19.85
C THR A 292 -13.95 34.93 20.65
N GLY A 293 -14.27 34.69 21.92
CA GLY A 293 -13.56 33.76 22.80
C GLY A 293 -14.28 32.42 22.91
N PHE A 294 -13.51 31.34 23.00
CA PHE A 294 -14.04 30.00 23.23
C PHE A 294 -13.54 29.44 24.56
N PRO A 295 -14.43 28.88 25.40
CA PRO A 295 -14.04 28.32 26.68
C PRO A 295 -13.27 27.01 26.48
N THR A 296 -12.21 26.81 27.26
CA THR A 296 -11.56 25.50 27.36
C THR A 296 -12.48 24.52 28.08
N LEU A 297 -12.45 23.26 27.66
CA LEU A 297 -13.34 22.21 28.14
C LEU A 297 -12.65 21.36 29.20
N GLY A 298 -12.27 22.02 30.31
CA GLY A 298 -11.61 21.37 31.45
C GLY A 298 -10.59 22.27 32.15
N SER A 299 -10.07 21.75 33.25
CA SER A 299 -8.86 22.27 33.91
C SER A 299 -7.71 21.32 33.61
N PHE A 300 -6.57 21.87 33.22
CA PHE A 300 -5.43 21.09 32.75
C PHE A 300 -4.17 21.46 33.53
N SER A 301 -3.20 20.54 33.50
CA SER A 301 -1.85 20.73 34.02
C SER A 301 -0.85 20.18 33.01
N LEU A 302 0.45 20.29 33.29
CA LEU A 302 1.49 19.76 32.42
C LEU A 302 1.47 18.22 32.30
N GLU A 303 0.86 17.55 33.26
CA GLU A 303 0.74 16.10 33.37
C GLU A 303 -0.45 15.55 32.59
N THR A 304 -1.44 16.39 32.23
CA THR A 304 -2.65 15.96 31.53
C THR A 304 -2.31 15.26 30.22
N THR A 305 -2.87 14.06 30.03
CA THR A 305 -2.70 13.22 28.85
C THR A 305 -3.98 13.21 28.00
N ASN A 306 -3.93 12.53 26.84
CA ASN A 306 -5.11 12.34 25.98
C ASN A 306 -5.88 13.65 25.69
N ILE A 307 -5.14 14.66 25.25
CA ILE A 307 -5.56 16.07 25.22
C ILE A 307 -5.34 16.72 23.86
N VAL A 308 -6.26 17.61 23.49
CA VAL A 308 -6.07 18.65 22.48
C VAL A 308 -5.52 19.89 23.16
N TYR A 309 -4.40 20.41 22.67
CA TYR A 309 -3.72 21.59 23.19
C TYR A 309 -3.58 22.65 22.10
N ILE A 310 -3.21 23.86 22.54
CA ILE A 310 -2.90 24.99 21.69
C ILE A 310 -1.52 25.53 22.03
N ILE A 311 -0.75 25.88 21.02
CA ILE A 311 0.44 26.73 21.13
C ILE A 311 0.08 28.11 20.61
N THR A 312 0.38 29.13 21.40
CA THR A 312 0.17 30.54 21.08
C THR A 312 1.52 31.24 21.03
N CYS A 313 1.80 31.95 19.94
CA CYS A 313 2.88 32.91 19.88
C CYS A 313 2.45 34.19 20.59
N THR A 314 3.12 34.60 21.67
CA THR A 314 2.78 35.83 22.40
C THR A 314 3.21 37.10 21.67
N THR A 315 4.09 37.00 20.67
CA THR A 315 4.54 38.14 19.87
C THR A 315 3.53 38.54 18.79
N CYS A 316 2.98 37.57 18.05
CA CYS A 316 2.08 37.87 16.92
C CYS A 316 0.67 37.30 17.11
N HIS A 317 0.40 36.60 18.22
CA HIS A 317 -0.89 35.99 18.57
C HIS A 317 -1.42 34.92 17.60
N LYS A 318 -0.55 34.35 16.75
CA LYS A 318 -0.94 33.20 15.92
C LYS A 318 -1.01 31.92 16.75
N HIS A 319 -1.92 31.05 16.37
CA HIS A 319 -2.20 29.80 17.08
C HIS A 319 -1.85 28.57 16.24
N TYR A 320 -1.40 27.53 16.93
CA TYR A 320 -1.28 26.15 16.45
C TYR A 320 -2.12 25.27 17.37
N VAL A 321 -3.00 24.45 16.82
CA VAL A 321 -3.72 23.42 17.60
C VAL A 321 -3.07 22.08 17.31
N GLY A 322 -2.95 21.24 18.34
CA GLY A 322 -2.39 19.91 18.21
C GLY A 322 -3.05 18.93 19.18
N GLU A 323 -2.98 17.64 18.88
CA GLU A 323 -3.33 16.57 19.84
C GLU A 323 -2.12 15.78 20.34
N THR A 324 -2.26 15.19 21.53
CA THR A 324 -1.29 14.22 22.06
C THR A 324 -1.97 13.18 22.95
N GLY A 325 -1.55 11.92 22.79
CA GLY A 325 -1.84 10.86 23.77
C GLY A 325 -0.92 10.91 25.00
N HIS A 326 0.28 11.49 24.87
CA HIS A 326 1.21 11.70 25.98
C HIS A 326 0.88 12.99 26.75
N SER A 327 1.57 13.24 27.88
CA SER A 327 1.39 14.47 28.66
C SER A 327 1.73 15.74 27.88
N ILE A 328 1.08 16.86 28.25
CA ILE A 328 1.41 18.19 27.69
C ILE A 328 2.91 18.47 27.82
N LEU A 329 3.53 18.15 28.97
CA LEU A 329 4.96 18.34 29.21
C LEU A 329 5.81 17.60 28.17
N THR A 330 5.47 16.34 27.88
CA THR A 330 6.19 15.53 26.89
C THR A 330 6.09 16.16 25.52
N ARG A 331 4.87 16.59 25.14
CA ARG A 331 4.63 17.19 23.84
C ARG A 331 5.28 18.57 23.69
N LEU A 332 5.27 19.37 24.75
CA LEU A 332 5.97 20.65 24.82
C LEU A 332 7.47 20.45 24.57
N LYS A 333 8.11 19.51 25.30
CA LYS A 333 9.55 19.20 25.10
C LYS A 333 9.86 18.81 23.64
N GLN A 334 9.00 18.01 23.02
CA GLN A 334 9.15 17.63 21.61
C GLN A 334 9.08 18.83 20.66
N HIS A 335 8.11 19.73 20.85
CA HIS A 335 7.99 20.95 20.05
C HIS A 335 9.20 21.86 20.24
N LEU A 336 9.59 22.10 21.48
CA LEU A 336 10.75 22.92 21.84
C LEU A 336 12.04 22.38 21.18
N TYR A 337 12.23 21.06 21.20
CA TYR A 337 13.36 20.41 20.52
C TYR A 337 13.31 20.61 19.00
N ASN A 338 12.18 20.33 18.35
CA ASN A 338 12.05 20.45 16.90
C ASN A 338 12.20 21.89 16.40
N ILE A 339 11.73 22.87 17.18
CA ILE A 339 11.90 24.29 16.91
C ILE A 339 13.38 24.67 17.03
N ARG A 340 14.05 24.30 18.13
CA ARG A 340 15.47 24.61 18.36
C ARG A 340 16.36 24.05 17.26
N GLU A 341 16.11 22.82 16.83
CA GLU A 341 16.95 22.12 15.86
C GLU A 341 16.59 22.45 14.40
N GLY A 342 15.49 23.15 14.14
CA GLY A 342 15.05 23.49 12.77
C GLY A 342 14.75 22.30 11.86
N ARG A 343 14.57 21.09 12.42
CA ARG A 343 14.55 19.82 11.65
C ARG A 343 13.28 19.59 10.85
N LEU A 344 12.21 20.32 11.13
CA LEU A 344 10.91 20.13 10.47
C LEU A 344 10.55 21.35 9.63
N THR A 345 10.09 21.12 8.41
CA THR A 345 9.59 22.17 7.49
C THR A 345 8.14 22.56 7.77
N THR A 346 7.67 22.36 9.01
CA THR A 346 6.29 22.70 9.39
C THR A 346 6.11 24.22 9.56
N PRO A 347 4.92 24.77 9.34
CA PRO A 347 4.66 26.19 9.59
C PRO A 347 4.96 26.63 11.01
N LEU A 348 4.70 25.75 12.00
CA LEU A 348 5.01 26.00 13.41
C LEU A 348 6.52 26.22 13.62
N VAL A 349 7.35 25.30 13.10
CA VAL A 349 8.81 25.40 13.24
C VAL A 349 9.34 26.60 12.47
N HIS A 350 8.94 26.79 11.22
CA HIS A 350 9.36 27.95 10.43
C HIS A 350 8.95 29.28 11.10
N HIS A 351 7.78 29.35 11.72
CA HIS A 351 7.33 30.55 12.43
C HIS A 351 8.22 30.91 13.61
N PHE A 352 8.61 29.92 14.43
CA PHE A 352 9.48 30.15 15.58
C PHE A 352 10.98 30.19 15.25
N GLN A 353 11.36 30.09 13.97
CA GLN A 353 12.68 30.53 13.51
C GLN A 353 12.77 32.06 13.42
N SER A 354 11.65 32.76 13.25
CA SER A 354 11.60 34.23 13.15
C SER A 354 10.98 34.92 14.37
N HIS A 355 10.60 34.17 15.40
CA HIS A 355 10.02 34.70 16.65
C HIS A 355 10.81 34.19 17.87
N PRO A 356 10.92 34.98 18.96
CA PRO A 356 11.67 34.57 20.14
C PRO A 356 11.14 33.28 20.75
N PHE A 357 12.03 32.39 21.17
CA PHE A 357 11.65 31.10 21.77
C PHE A 357 10.79 31.26 23.04
N VAL A 358 11.04 32.31 23.82
CA VAL A 358 10.25 32.69 25.01
C VAL A 358 8.79 33.05 24.70
N SER A 359 8.46 33.32 23.43
CA SER A 359 7.09 33.68 23.02
C SER A 359 6.16 32.47 22.86
N ILE A 360 6.65 31.24 23.03
CA ILE A 360 5.87 30.01 22.95
C ILE A 360 5.12 29.79 24.26
N ILE A 361 3.78 29.78 24.20
CA ILE A 361 2.92 29.35 25.32
C ILE A 361 2.02 28.21 24.88
N ILE A 362 2.07 27.08 25.58
CA ILE A 362 1.17 25.94 25.43
C ILE A 362 0.07 25.95 26.51
N SER A 363 -1.16 25.64 26.11
CA SER A 363 -2.33 25.52 26.98
C SER A 363 -3.17 24.33 26.55
N GLY A 364 -3.88 23.69 27.48
CA GLY A 364 -4.87 22.66 27.14
C GLY A 364 -6.17 23.26 26.60
N LEU A 365 -6.85 22.58 25.68
CA LEU A 365 -8.15 22.97 25.12
C LEU A 365 -9.27 22.03 25.57
N GLU A 366 -9.05 20.72 25.47
CA GLU A 366 -10.04 19.69 25.77
C GLU A 366 -9.33 18.34 25.97
N SER A 367 -9.64 17.61 27.03
CA SER A 367 -9.07 16.28 27.27
C SER A 367 -10.14 15.29 27.65
N ASN A 368 -9.90 14.02 27.33
CA ASN A 368 -10.69 12.92 27.87
C ASN A 368 -9.83 11.67 27.85
N ASP A 369 -9.55 11.10 29.02
CA ASP A 369 -8.66 9.95 29.15
C ASP A 369 -9.16 8.70 28.41
N ARG A 370 -10.47 8.62 28.14
CA ARG A 370 -11.08 7.52 27.38
C ARG A 370 -11.10 7.76 25.87
N TRP A 371 -10.64 8.91 25.40
CA TRP A 371 -10.61 9.14 23.96
C TRP A 371 -9.68 8.17 23.26
N THR A 372 -10.24 7.53 22.25
CA THR A 372 -9.44 6.96 21.17
C THR A 372 -8.67 8.07 20.46
N ILE A 373 -7.59 7.70 19.77
CA ILE A 373 -6.84 8.64 18.91
C ILE A 373 -7.79 9.36 17.93
N GLY A 374 -8.79 8.65 17.39
CA GLY A 374 -9.77 9.22 16.46
C GLY A 374 -10.69 10.27 17.10
N GLN A 375 -11.18 10.03 18.32
CA GLN A 375 -11.99 11.01 19.05
C GLN A 375 -11.17 12.27 19.40
N ARG A 376 -9.92 12.08 19.83
CA ARG A 376 -9.01 13.19 20.14
C ARG A 376 -8.65 14.01 18.89
N LYS A 377 -8.39 13.36 17.75
CA LYS A 377 -8.18 14.03 16.45
C LYS A 377 -9.43 14.72 15.92
N ARG A 378 -10.63 14.18 16.18
CA ARG A 378 -11.89 14.87 15.87
C ARG A 378 -12.02 16.15 16.69
N ALA A 379 -11.73 16.08 17.99
CA ALA A 379 -11.71 17.26 18.85
C ALA A 379 -10.67 18.29 18.36
N GLU A 380 -9.46 17.85 18.01
CA GLU A 380 -8.41 18.70 17.40
C GLU A 380 -8.92 19.45 16.17
N LYS A 381 -9.54 18.72 15.22
CA LYS A 381 -10.11 19.31 14.00
C LYS A 381 -11.22 20.33 14.30
N LEU A 382 -12.12 20.01 15.22
CA LEU A 382 -13.17 20.94 15.65
C LEU A 382 -12.56 22.21 16.23
N TRP A 383 -11.50 22.10 17.03
CA TRP A 383 -10.77 23.24 17.58
C TRP A 383 -10.03 24.06 16.52
N ILE A 384 -9.41 23.43 15.54
CA ILE A 384 -8.77 24.09 14.39
C ILE A 384 -9.79 24.94 13.62
N GLN A 385 -10.96 24.37 13.32
CA GLN A 385 -12.05 25.06 12.62
C GLN A 385 -12.63 26.20 13.48
N LYS A 386 -12.88 25.91 14.75
CA LYS A 386 -13.46 26.87 15.71
C LYS A 386 -12.55 28.09 15.87
N LEU A 387 -11.24 27.90 15.94
CA LEU A 387 -10.26 28.97 16.15
C LEU A 387 -9.67 29.56 14.86
N GLY A 388 -9.85 28.90 13.71
CA GLY A 388 -9.36 29.36 12.41
C GLY A 388 -7.83 29.40 12.32
N THR A 389 -7.15 28.34 12.77
CA THR A 389 -5.69 28.33 12.94
C THR A 389 -4.90 27.98 11.67
N THR A 390 -5.53 27.97 10.50
CA THR A 390 -4.85 27.72 9.23
C THR A 390 -4.14 28.97 8.69
N ILE A 391 -3.04 28.78 7.98
CA ILE A 391 -2.37 29.80 7.17
C ILE A 391 -3.40 30.45 6.24
N PRO A 392 -3.37 31.79 6.08
CA PRO A 392 -2.33 32.71 6.56
C PRO A 392 -2.51 33.19 8.02
N ARG A 393 -3.67 32.92 8.63
CA ARG A 393 -4.09 33.48 9.93
C ARG A 393 -3.70 32.62 11.14
N GLY A 394 -3.08 31.47 10.93
CA GLY A 394 -2.50 30.67 12.01
C GLY A 394 -1.27 29.90 11.56
N LEU A 395 -0.86 28.92 12.36
CA LEU A 395 0.40 28.19 12.22
C LEU A 395 0.19 26.76 11.71
N MET A 396 -0.87 26.53 10.93
CA MET A 396 -1.23 25.21 10.39
C MET A 396 -1.55 25.30 8.90
N THR A 397 -1.21 24.31 8.08
CA THR A 397 -1.61 24.28 6.65
C THR A 397 -3.08 23.87 6.49
N THR A 398 -3.71 24.24 5.36
CA THR A 398 -5.11 23.88 5.03
C THR A 398 -5.36 22.38 4.93
N ASN A 399 -4.32 21.56 4.78
CA ASN A 399 -4.42 20.09 4.71
C ASN A 399 -4.65 19.42 6.08
N ASN A 400 -4.60 20.19 7.18
CA ASN A 400 -4.78 19.71 8.55
C ASN A 400 -6.10 20.19 9.20
N ALA A 401 -6.94 20.98 8.52
CA ALA A 401 -8.18 21.59 9.05
C ALA A 401 -9.48 20.81 8.76
#